data_AF-A0A8M8UXL9-F1
#
_entry.id   AF-A0A8M8UXL9-F1
#
_cell.length_a   1.000
_cell.length_b   1.000
_cell.length_c   1.000
_cell.angle_alpha   90.00
_cell.angle_beta   90.00
_cell.angle_gamma   90.00
#
_symmetry.space_group_name_H-M   'P 1'
#
loop_
_entity.id
_entity.type
_entity.pdbx_description
1 polymer ?
#
loop_
_entity_poly.entity_id
_entity_poly.type
_entity_poly.pdbx_seq_one_letter_code
_entity_poly.pdbx_strand_id
1 'polypeptide(L)'
;MMMRAQADATCLPMASPPLLQWADALVSTGLASMGYKYVNIDDCWAEISRDEKGALVPKNSTFPSGIKALADYVHTKGLKLGIYSDAGFYTCSKKMPGSLGHEEQDAKTFALWGIDYLKYDNCNNGGLRPTLRYPVMTRALMKAGRPIFFSLCEWGDMHPALWGYTVGNSWRTANDISDTWDSMVSRADQNEVYADFARPGGWNDPDMLEVGNGGMTKDEYIAHFSIWAISKAPLLIGCDVRNITKDTMEIIANKEVIAVNQDKLGVQAKKVRMEGDWEVWAGPLSHYRVAVLLLNRGSWPTSITAHWDDIGIPSDTSVIARDLWEHKSLETRFVGNLTATVDSHACKMYVLKPIS
;
A
#
# COMPACT_ATOMS: atom_id res chain seq x y z
N MET A 1 10.65 -5.42 -5.78
CA MET A 1 10.53 -3.97 -5.64
C MET A 1 9.20 -3.57 -6.25
N MET A 2 8.22 -3.24 -5.42
CA MET A 2 6.89 -2.84 -5.88
C MET A 2 6.43 -1.69 -5.00
N MET A 3 6.63 -0.48 -5.51
CA MET A 3 5.81 0.68 -5.16
C MET A 3 4.68 0.74 -6.19
N ARG A 4 3.49 1.08 -5.73
CA ARG A 4 2.26 0.99 -6.50
C ARG A 4 1.47 2.27 -6.26
N ALA A 5 0.72 2.79 -7.20
CA ALA A 5 -0.21 3.91 -6.95
C ALA A 5 -1.61 3.46 -7.38
N GLN A 6 -2.65 3.93 -6.69
CA GLN A 6 -4.03 3.55 -7.01
C GLN A 6 -4.98 4.69 -6.73
N ALA A 7 -5.75 5.08 -7.75
CA ALA A 7 -6.86 6.00 -7.57
C ALA A 7 -8.03 5.29 -6.86
N ASP A 8 -8.74 6.07 -6.03
CA ASP A 8 -9.77 5.71 -5.05
C ASP A 8 -10.94 4.80 -5.53
N ALA A 9 -11.53 4.06 -4.59
CA ALA A 9 -12.64 3.13 -4.69
C ALA A 9 -14.04 3.77 -4.77
N THR A 10 -14.13 5.09 -4.76
CA THR A 10 -15.38 5.77 -5.06
C THR A 10 -15.58 5.84 -6.57
N CYS A 11 -16.79 5.55 -7.05
CA CYS A 11 -17.17 5.72 -8.47
C CYS A 11 -17.21 7.20 -8.91
N LEU A 12 -16.29 8.03 -8.40
CA LEU A 12 -15.82 9.24 -9.05
C LEU A 12 -15.36 8.87 -10.48
N PRO A 13 -15.44 9.78 -11.45
CA PRO A 13 -15.32 9.44 -12.85
C PRO A 13 -13.90 8.98 -13.23
N MET A 14 -13.58 7.72 -12.93
CA MET A 14 -12.47 6.98 -13.51
C MET A 14 -12.82 6.69 -14.96
N ALA A 15 -12.43 7.62 -15.82
CA ALA A 15 -12.48 7.46 -17.25
C ALA A 15 -11.08 7.32 -17.83
N SER A 16 -10.98 6.78 -19.04
CA SER A 16 -9.72 6.66 -19.77
C SER A 16 -8.97 7.99 -19.84
N PRO A 17 -9.59 9.16 -20.17
CA PRO A 17 -8.83 10.40 -20.28
C PRO A 17 -8.13 10.84 -18.97
N PRO A 18 -8.78 10.82 -17.79
CA PRO A 18 -8.08 10.98 -16.50
C PRO A 18 -6.94 9.98 -16.28
N LEU A 19 -7.13 8.69 -16.59
CA LEU A 19 -6.10 7.66 -16.35
C LEU A 19 -4.86 7.85 -17.24
N LEU A 20 -5.02 8.30 -18.48
CA LEU A 20 -3.90 8.70 -19.34
C LEU A 20 -3.12 9.86 -18.72
N GLN A 21 -3.81 10.88 -18.20
CA GLN A 21 -3.20 12.03 -17.52
C GLN A 21 -2.50 11.63 -16.22
N TRP A 22 -3.04 10.68 -15.47
CA TRP A 22 -2.38 10.14 -14.28
C TRP A 22 -1.08 9.43 -14.63
N ALA A 23 -1.10 8.59 -15.67
CA ALA A 23 0.11 7.94 -16.18
C ALA A 23 1.17 8.97 -16.61
N ASP A 24 0.76 10.03 -17.31
CA ASP A 24 1.66 11.12 -17.70
C ASP A 24 2.20 11.89 -16.49
N ALA A 25 1.35 12.18 -15.50
CA ALA A 25 1.73 12.89 -14.28
C ALA A 25 2.72 12.08 -13.44
N LEU A 26 2.54 10.77 -13.30
CA LEU A 26 3.49 9.91 -12.59
C LEU A 26 4.89 9.97 -13.23
N VAL A 27 4.97 10.03 -14.56
CA VAL A 27 6.24 10.17 -15.27
C VAL A 27 6.81 11.57 -15.12
N SER A 28 6.02 12.61 -15.40
CA SER A 28 6.49 14.01 -15.44
C SER A 28 6.89 14.55 -14.06
N THR A 29 6.23 14.11 -13.00
CA THR A 29 6.57 14.45 -11.60
C THR A 29 7.79 13.69 -11.07
N GLY A 30 8.25 12.65 -11.79
CA GLY A 30 9.34 11.79 -11.36
C GLY A 30 8.94 10.69 -10.37
N LEU A 31 7.68 10.61 -9.93
CA LEU A 31 7.19 9.54 -9.04
C LEU A 31 7.37 8.14 -9.64
N ALA A 32 7.20 8.01 -10.96
CA ALA A 32 7.49 6.78 -11.67
C ALA A 32 8.94 6.31 -11.51
N SER A 33 9.90 7.23 -11.38
CA SER A 33 11.32 6.91 -11.14
C SER A 33 11.60 6.52 -9.69
N MET A 34 10.77 7.00 -8.75
CA MET A 34 10.84 6.61 -7.34
C MET A 34 10.31 5.21 -7.11
N GLY A 35 9.47 4.70 -8.02
CA GLY A 35 9.00 3.33 -8.04
C GLY A 35 7.48 3.18 -8.13
N TYR A 36 6.72 4.28 -8.11
CA TYR A 36 5.28 4.27 -8.32
C TYR A 36 4.95 3.87 -9.76
N LYS A 37 4.86 2.57 -10.02
CA LYS A 37 4.77 2.01 -11.39
C LYS A 37 3.39 1.56 -11.80
N TYR A 38 2.52 1.29 -10.85
CA TYR A 38 1.19 0.75 -11.13
C TYR A 38 0.18 1.90 -11.20
N VAL A 39 -0.63 1.90 -12.26
CA VAL A 39 -1.81 2.75 -12.44
C VAL A 39 -3.01 1.83 -12.31
N ASN A 40 -3.62 1.79 -11.15
CA ASN A 40 -4.70 0.85 -10.85
C ASN A 40 -6.07 1.50 -11.09
N ILE A 41 -6.89 0.83 -11.89
CA ILE A 41 -8.32 1.13 -12.05
C ILE A 41 -9.07 0.42 -10.94
N ASP A 42 -9.90 1.16 -10.19
CA ASP A 42 -10.79 0.59 -9.17
C ASP A 42 -12.18 0.24 -9.75
N ASP A 43 -13.22 0.13 -8.92
CA ASP A 43 -14.57 -0.26 -9.33
C ASP A 43 -15.17 0.64 -10.43
N CYS A 44 -16.35 0.26 -10.94
CA CYS A 44 -17.15 1.03 -11.89
C CYS A 44 -16.59 1.17 -13.32
N TRP A 45 -15.58 0.39 -13.74
CA TRP A 45 -14.99 0.46 -15.09
C TRP A 45 -15.75 -0.34 -16.18
N ALA A 46 -16.50 -1.38 -15.81
CA ALA A 46 -17.22 -2.26 -16.74
C ALA A 46 -18.73 -1.96 -16.81
N GLU A 47 -19.36 -2.32 -17.92
CA GLU A 47 -20.82 -2.32 -18.07
C GLU A 47 -21.47 -3.22 -17.01
N ILE A 48 -22.73 -2.93 -16.67
CA ILE A 48 -23.48 -3.68 -15.64
C ILE A 48 -23.71 -5.14 -16.04
N SER A 49 -23.73 -5.42 -17.35
CA SER A 49 -23.96 -6.74 -17.91
C SER A 49 -22.72 -7.23 -18.66
N ARG A 50 -22.45 -8.53 -18.52
CA ARG A 50 -21.53 -9.24 -19.41
C ARG A 50 -22.10 -9.30 -20.83
N ASP A 51 -21.23 -9.53 -21.81
CA ASP A 51 -21.69 -9.79 -23.18
C ASP A 51 -22.36 -11.18 -23.31
N GLU A 52 -22.86 -11.49 -24.51
CA GLU A 52 -23.51 -12.77 -24.81
C GLU A 52 -22.61 -14.00 -24.59
N LYS A 53 -21.29 -13.80 -24.54
CA LYS A 53 -20.29 -14.85 -24.28
C LYS A 53 -19.88 -14.89 -22.81
N GLY A 54 -20.51 -14.10 -21.94
CA GLY A 54 -20.20 -14.01 -20.52
C GLY A 54 -18.93 -13.20 -20.22
N ALA A 55 -18.36 -12.45 -21.16
CA ALA A 55 -17.16 -11.65 -20.92
C ALA A 55 -17.51 -10.30 -20.29
N LEU A 56 -16.60 -9.79 -19.45
CA LEU A 56 -16.68 -8.41 -18.95
C LEU A 56 -16.51 -7.41 -20.10
N VAL A 57 -17.35 -6.39 -20.13
CA VAL A 57 -17.36 -5.35 -21.16
C VAL A 57 -16.94 -4.02 -20.55
N PRO A 58 -15.84 -3.38 -20.99
CA PRO A 58 -15.50 -2.03 -20.54
C PRO A 58 -16.61 -1.04 -20.88
N LYS A 59 -16.92 -0.08 -19.99
CA LYS A 59 -17.93 0.94 -20.28
C LYS A 59 -17.54 1.77 -21.50
N ASN A 60 -18.36 1.79 -22.54
CA ASN A 60 -18.00 2.55 -23.75
C ASN A 60 -17.95 4.07 -23.50
N SER A 61 -18.72 4.56 -22.54
CA SER A 61 -18.77 5.99 -22.17
C SER A 61 -17.50 6.49 -21.50
N THR A 62 -16.81 5.64 -20.73
CA THR A 62 -15.59 6.01 -19.99
C THR A 62 -14.32 5.35 -20.55
N PHE A 63 -14.46 4.22 -21.25
CA PHE A 63 -13.39 3.47 -21.92
C PHE A 63 -13.72 3.21 -23.40
N PRO A 64 -13.92 4.26 -24.22
CA PRO A 64 -14.33 4.11 -25.63
C PRO A 64 -13.30 3.38 -26.51
N SER A 65 -12.03 3.33 -26.07
CA SER A 65 -10.96 2.60 -26.74
C SER A 65 -10.70 1.20 -26.14
N GLY A 66 -11.46 0.83 -25.11
CA GLY A 66 -11.28 -0.41 -24.34
C GLY A 66 -10.06 -0.40 -23.42
N ILE A 67 -10.01 -1.39 -22.52
CA ILE A 67 -8.95 -1.52 -21.50
C ILE A 67 -7.59 -1.87 -22.12
N LYS A 68 -7.57 -2.67 -23.19
CA LYS A 68 -6.31 -3.02 -23.88
C LYS A 68 -5.57 -1.79 -24.40
N ALA A 69 -6.27 -0.88 -25.09
CA ALA A 69 -5.64 0.33 -25.60
C ALA A 69 -5.06 1.21 -24.46
N LEU A 70 -5.76 1.28 -23.33
CA LEU A 70 -5.26 1.95 -22.13
C LEU A 70 -4.02 1.26 -21.56
N ALA A 71 -4.01 -0.07 -21.47
CA ALA A 71 -2.86 -0.84 -21.00
C ALA A 71 -1.64 -0.60 -21.91
N ASP A 72 -1.83 -0.68 -23.23
CA ASP A 72 -0.79 -0.42 -24.22
C ASP A 72 -0.20 0.98 -24.03
N TYR A 73 -1.04 2.01 -23.84
CA TYR A 73 -0.57 3.37 -23.54
C TYR A 73 0.25 3.43 -22.26
N VAL A 74 -0.27 2.89 -21.15
CA VAL A 74 0.41 2.89 -19.84
C VAL A 74 1.76 2.17 -19.95
N HIS A 75 1.85 1.08 -20.72
CA HIS A 75 3.11 0.38 -20.97
C HIS A 75 4.09 1.21 -21.79
N THR A 76 3.65 2.02 -22.76
CA THR A 76 4.56 2.94 -23.49
C THR A 76 5.25 3.96 -22.59
N LYS A 77 4.67 4.25 -21.41
CA LYS A 77 5.23 5.13 -20.38
C LYS A 77 6.17 4.41 -19.41
N GLY A 78 6.42 3.11 -19.60
CA GLY A 78 7.20 2.28 -18.68
C GLY A 78 6.49 2.05 -17.34
N LEU A 79 5.17 2.18 -17.32
CA LEU A 79 4.28 1.90 -16.19
C LEU A 79 3.56 0.56 -16.40
N LYS A 80 2.73 0.18 -15.44
CA LYS A 80 1.94 -1.06 -15.40
C LYS A 80 0.48 -0.72 -15.12
N LEU A 81 -0.46 -1.45 -15.72
CA LEU A 81 -1.89 -1.21 -15.51
C LEU A 81 -2.49 -2.25 -14.56
N GLY A 82 -3.19 -1.78 -13.54
CA GLY A 82 -4.01 -2.61 -12.66
C GLY A 82 -5.50 -2.49 -12.96
N ILE A 83 -6.24 -3.52 -12.60
CA ILE A 83 -7.70 -3.56 -12.70
C ILE A 83 -8.29 -4.07 -11.39
N TYR A 84 -9.60 -3.88 -11.26
CA TYR A 84 -10.40 -4.30 -10.12
C TYR A 84 -11.48 -5.30 -10.54
N SER A 85 -11.73 -6.27 -9.68
CA SER A 85 -12.94 -7.11 -9.70
C SER A 85 -13.25 -7.58 -8.28
N ASP A 86 -14.24 -8.44 -8.13
CA ASP A 86 -14.73 -8.94 -6.86
C ASP A 86 -14.81 -10.47 -6.86
N ALA A 87 -14.45 -11.10 -5.74
CA ALA A 87 -14.69 -12.50 -5.43
C ALA A 87 -16.16 -12.77 -5.05
N GLY A 88 -17.09 -12.17 -5.80
CA GLY A 88 -18.53 -12.19 -5.61
C GLY A 88 -19.28 -12.03 -6.92
N PHE A 89 -20.61 -12.04 -6.86
CA PHE A 89 -21.47 -11.94 -8.05
C PHE A 89 -21.48 -10.53 -8.68
N TYR A 90 -21.33 -9.51 -7.84
CA TYR A 90 -21.24 -8.10 -8.22
C TYR A 90 -20.13 -7.46 -7.41
N THR A 91 -19.53 -6.40 -7.94
CA THR A 91 -18.61 -5.56 -7.18
C THR A 91 -19.30 -4.82 -6.04
N CYS A 92 -18.55 -4.21 -5.13
CA CYS A 92 -19.09 -3.48 -3.99
C CYS A 92 -20.07 -2.38 -4.37
N SER A 93 -19.80 -1.63 -5.46
CA SER A 93 -20.73 -0.61 -5.98
C SER A 93 -22.01 -1.19 -6.60
N LYS A 94 -22.01 -2.48 -6.92
CA LYS A 94 -23.05 -3.18 -7.69
C LYS A 94 -23.30 -2.54 -9.07
N LYS A 95 -22.30 -1.84 -9.62
CA LYS A 95 -22.38 -1.20 -10.94
C LYS A 95 -21.74 -2.02 -12.04
N MET A 96 -21.09 -3.13 -11.71
CA MET A 96 -20.55 -4.09 -12.66
C MET A 96 -20.53 -5.51 -12.06
N PRO A 97 -20.44 -6.55 -12.90
CA PRO A 97 -20.32 -7.93 -12.45
C PRO A 97 -19.02 -8.15 -11.66
N GLY A 98 -19.09 -8.98 -10.63
CA GLY A 98 -17.91 -9.59 -10.04
C GLY A 98 -17.49 -10.83 -10.83
N SER A 99 -16.45 -11.52 -10.38
CA SER A 99 -15.83 -12.65 -11.08
C SER A 99 -16.14 -14.02 -10.46
N LEU A 100 -16.98 -14.11 -9.43
CA LEU A 100 -17.33 -15.41 -8.82
C LEU A 100 -18.02 -16.33 -9.84
N GLY A 101 -17.41 -17.49 -10.11
CA GLY A 101 -17.85 -18.46 -11.12
C GLY A 101 -17.39 -18.13 -12.56
N HIS A 102 -16.71 -17.00 -12.78
CA HIS A 102 -16.16 -16.57 -14.07
C HIS A 102 -14.63 -16.41 -14.04
N GLU A 103 -13.96 -16.92 -13.01
CA GLU A 103 -12.56 -16.61 -12.70
C GLU A 103 -11.62 -16.95 -13.85
N GLU A 104 -11.75 -18.14 -14.46
CA GLU A 104 -10.90 -18.54 -15.60
C GLU A 104 -11.09 -17.64 -16.83
N GLN A 105 -12.33 -17.26 -17.13
CA GLN A 105 -12.65 -16.40 -18.27
C GLN A 105 -12.15 -14.97 -18.04
N ASP A 106 -12.37 -14.43 -16.85
CA ASP A 106 -11.99 -13.07 -16.50
C ASP A 106 -10.47 -12.94 -16.39
N ALA A 107 -9.78 -13.90 -15.76
CA ALA A 107 -8.32 -13.93 -15.72
C ALA A 107 -7.70 -13.98 -17.12
N LYS A 108 -8.25 -14.79 -18.03
CA LYS A 108 -7.82 -14.83 -19.43
C LYS A 108 -8.06 -13.49 -20.13
N THR A 109 -9.20 -12.84 -19.87
CA THR A 109 -9.53 -11.53 -20.42
C THR A 109 -8.54 -10.46 -19.94
N PHE A 110 -8.24 -10.42 -18.64
CA PHE A 110 -7.24 -9.51 -18.07
C PHE A 110 -5.85 -9.73 -18.67
N ALA A 111 -5.44 -10.99 -18.84
CA ALA A 111 -4.17 -11.31 -19.49
C ALA A 111 -4.11 -10.84 -20.95
N LEU A 112 -5.19 -11.04 -21.73
CA LEU A 112 -5.29 -10.57 -23.12
C LEU A 112 -5.26 -9.04 -23.23
N TRP A 113 -5.85 -8.34 -22.26
CA TRP A 113 -5.81 -6.89 -22.17
C TRP A 113 -4.48 -6.34 -21.67
N GLY A 114 -3.55 -7.19 -21.22
CA GLY A 114 -2.24 -6.74 -20.75
C GLY A 114 -2.24 -6.21 -19.31
N ILE A 115 -3.23 -6.56 -18.49
CA ILE A 115 -3.25 -6.21 -17.07
C ILE A 115 -2.05 -6.80 -16.32
N ASP A 116 -1.49 -6.04 -15.38
CA ASP A 116 -0.33 -6.40 -14.55
C ASP A 116 -0.65 -6.56 -13.07
N TYR A 117 -1.85 -6.15 -12.65
CA TYR A 117 -2.29 -6.11 -11.26
C TYR A 117 -3.80 -6.32 -11.16
N LEU A 118 -4.25 -7.10 -10.19
CA LEU A 118 -5.66 -7.28 -9.86
C LEU A 118 -5.88 -6.97 -8.37
N LYS A 119 -6.68 -5.94 -8.06
CA LYS A 119 -7.36 -5.82 -6.75
C LYS A 119 -8.62 -6.68 -6.80
N TYR A 120 -8.80 -7.54 -5.81
CA TYR A 120 -9.89 -8.53 -5.81
C TYR A 120 -10.68 -8.49 -4.52
N ASP A 121 -11.86 -7.88 -4.60
CA ASP A 121 -12.71 -7.52 -3.48
C ASP A 121 -13.56 -8.69 -2.95
N ASN A 122 -14.38 -8.44 -1.93
CA ASN A 122 -15.07 -9.48 -1.17
C ASN A 122 -16.58 -9.24 -0.99
N CYS A 123 -17.19 -8.29 -1.71
CA CYS A 123 -18.62 -8.02 -1.64
C CYS A 123 -19.45 -9.11 -2.36
N ASN A 124 -20.77 -9.17 -2.10
CA ASN A 124 -21.71 -10.04 -2.83
C ASN A 124 -21.25 -11.51 -3.01
N ASN A 125 -20.54 -12.05 -2.03
CA ASN A 125 -19.80 -13.30 -2.12
C ASN A 125 -20.64 -14.59 -1.96
N GLY A 126 -21.96 -14.46 -1.93
CA GLY A 126 -22.88 -15.60 -1.78
C GLY A 126 -22.79 -16.33 -0.43
N GLY A 127 -22.21 -15.71 0.60
CA GLY A 127 -21.99 -16.34 1.91
C GLY A 127 -20.84 -17.34 1.92
N LEU A 128 -20.02 -17.40 0.86
CA LEU A 128 -18.88 -18.28 0.76
C LEU A 128 -17.65 -17.65 1.44
N ARG A 129 -16.87 -18.47 2.13
CA ARG A 129 -15.66 -18.03 2.83
C ARG A 129 -14.54 -17.61 1.86
N PRO A 130 -13.73 -16.57 2.17
CA PRO A 130 -12.65 -16.11 1.30
C PRO A 130 -11.60 -17.19 1.04
N THR A 131 -11.31 -18.03 2.04
CA THR A 131 -10.39 -19.19 1.93
C THR A 131 -10.79 -20.22 0.88
N LEU A 132 -12.06 -20.23 0.42
CA LEU A 132 -12.52 -21.09 -0.68
C LEU A 132 -12.49 -20.37 -2.03
N ARG A 133 -12.81 -19.07 -2.06
CA ARG A 133 -12.99 -18.30 -3.30
C ARG A 133 -11.69 -17.76 -3.86
N TYR A 134 -10.87 -17.10 -3.04
CA TYR A 134 -9.64 -16.46 -3.51
C TYR A 134 -8.65 -17.42 -4.20
N PRO A 135 -8.42 -18.66 -3.68
CA PRO A 135 -7.57 -19.62 -4.38
C PRO A 135 -8.04 -20.02 -5.79
N VAL A 136 -9.34 -19.88 -6.09
CA VAL A 136 -9.88 -20.14 -7.44
C VAL A 136 -9.32 -19.10 -8.42
N MET A 137 -9.39 -17.82 -8.07
CA MET A 137 -8.82 -16.74 -8.88
C MET A 137 -7.30 -16.86 -9.00
N THR A 138 -6.58 -17.25 -7.93
CA THR A 138 -5.13 -17.54 -8.02
C THR A 138 -4.81 -18.54 -9.14
N ARG A 139 -5.51 -19.67 -9.16
CA ARG A 139 -5.29 -20.72 -10.19
C ARG A 139 -5.65 -20.21 -11.59
N ALA A 140 -6.73 -19.43 -11.70
CA ALA A 140 -7.13 -18.82 -12.96
C ALA A 140 -6.05 -17.85 -13.51
N LEU A 141 -5.50 -16.98 -12.66
CA LEU A 141 -4.41 -16.07 -13.02
C LEU A 141 -3.14 -16.82 -13.44
N MET A 142 -2.76 -17.88 -12.71
CA MET A 142 -1.61 -18.73 -13.08
C MET A 142 -1.79 -19.39 -14.45
N LYS A 143 -3.01 -19.81 -14.80
CA LYS A 143 -3.35 -20.43 -16.09
C LYS A 143 -3.44 -19.42 -17.24
N ALA A 144 -3.66 -18.14 -16.95
CA ALA A 144 -3.87 -17.10 -17.96
C ALA A 144 -2.60 -16.75 -18.76
N GLY A 145 -1.41 -17.19 -18.33
CA GLY A 145 -0.16 -17.07 -19.09
C GLY A 145 0.51 -15.69 -19.06
N ARG A 146 0.02 -14.77 -18.22
CA ARG A 146 0.63 -13.46 -17.95
C ARG A 146 0.83 -13.28 -16.44
N PRO A 147 2.01 -12.87 -15.95
CA PRO A 147 2.18 -12.52 -14.54
C PRO A 147 1.31 -11.33 -14.16
N ILE A 148 0.34 -11.55 -13.29
CA ILE A 148 -0.54 -10.51 -12.73
C ILE A 148 -0.32 -10.50 -11.22
N PHE A 149 0.03 -9.34 -10.67
CA PHE A 149 0.12 -9.18 -9.24
C PHE A 149 -1.28 -9.33 -8.61
N PHE A 150 -1.43 -10.21 -7.62
CA PHE A 150 -2.73 -10.48 -7.03
C PHE A 150 -2.86 -9.86 -5.63
N SER A 151 -3.71 -8.85 -5.49
CA SER A 151 -3.99 -8.16 -4.24
C SER A 151 -5.38 -8.51 -3.74
N LEU A 152 -5.42 -9.18 -2.59
CA LEU A 152 -6.67 -9.57 -1.95
C LEU A 152 -7.23 -8.39 -1.15
N CYS A 153 -8.54 -8.20 -1.24
CA CYS A 153 -9.28 -7.13 -0.59
C CYS A 153 -10.48 -7.72 0.15
N GLU A 154 -10.19 -8.55 1.15
CA GLU A 154 -11.16 -9.21 2.03
C GLU A 154 -11.26 -8.57 3.42
N TRP A 155 -10.64 -7.40 3.60
CA TRP A 155 -10.72 -6.56 4.79
C TRP A 155 -10.30 -7.26 6.11
N GLY A 156 -9.38 -8.22 6.03
CA GLY A 156 -8.97 -9.01 7.19
C GLY A 156 -9.88 -10.20 7.51
N ASP A 157 -10.92 -10.46 6.72
CA ASP A 157 -11.86 -11.56 6.95
C ASP A 157 -11.14 -12.91 6.99
N MET A 158 -11.36 -13.65 8.08
CA MET A 158 -10.66 -14.88 8.40
C MET A 158 -9.13 -14.77 8.42
N HIS A 159 -8.58 -13.61 8.81
CA HIS A 159 -7.15 -13.39 9.06
C HIS A 159 -6.24 -13.77 7.87
N PRO A 160 -6.30 -13.05 6.74
CA PRO A 160 -5.56 -13.38 5.52
C PRO A 160 -4.05 -13.43 5.68
N ALA A 161 -3.46 -12.80 6.70
CA ALA A 161 -2.07 -12.98 7.07
C ALA A 161 -1.68 -14.47 7.29
N LEU A 162 -2.61 -15.31 7.75
CA LEU A 162 -2.37 -16.73 8.04
C LEU A 162 -2.39 -17.62 6.79
N TRP A 163 -2.99 -17.18 5.69
CA TRP A 163 -3.23 -18.04 4.51
C TRP A 163 -2.94 -17.38 3.16
N GLY A 164 -3.08 -16.06 3.06
CA GLY A 164 -2.96 -15.24 1.85
C GLY A 164 -1.63 -15.35 1.14
N TYR A 165 -0.55 -15.69 1.86
CA TYR A 165 0.79 -15.87 1.28
C TYR A 165 0.89 -17.00 0.24
N THR A 166 -0.02 -17.98 0.28
CA THR A 166 -0.11 -19.04 -0.74
C THR A 166 -1.04 -18.69 -1.88
N VAL A 167 -1.79 -17.60 -1.74
CA VAL A 167 -2.93 -17.26 -2.60
C VAL A 167 -2.61 -16.06 -3.46
N GLY A 168 -2.13 -14.97 -2.88
CA GLY A 168 -1.73 -13.78 -3.62
C GLY A 168 -0.48 -13.16 -3.05
N ASN A 169 -0.29 -11.90 -3.38
CA ASN A 169 0.95 -11.20 -3.15
C ASN A 169 0.80 -10.05 -2.13
N SER A 170 -0.42 -9.58 -1.88
CA SER A 170 -0.78 -8.77 -0.72
C SER A 170 -2.24 -9.04 -0.33
N TRP A 171 -2.61 -8.70 0.90
CA TRP A 171 -3.96 -8.87 1.41
C TRP A 171 -4.33 -7.76 2.37
N ARG A 172 -5.54 -7.21 2.23
CA ARG A 172 -6.06 -6.20 3.14
C ARG A 172 -6.23 -6.79 4.53
N THR A 173 -5.70 -6.13 5.56
CA THR A 173 -5.80 -6.59 6.95
C THR A 173 -6.93 -5.96 7.74
N ALA A 174 -7.58 -4.94 7.18
CA ALA A 174 -8.65 -4.18 7.81
C ALA A 174 -9.61 -3.58 6.77
N ASN A 175 -10.74 -3.07 7.24
CA ASN A 175 -11.70 -2.27 6.45
C ASN A 175 -11.05 -1.01 5.86
N ASP A 176 -11.77 -0.33 4.98
CA ASP A 176 -11.23 0.83 4.26
C ASP A 176 -10.72 1.92 5.21
N ILE A 177 -9.63 2.55 4.82
CA ILE A 177 -9.14 3.78 5.44
C ILE A 177 -10.07 4.93 5.10
N SER A 178 -9.95 6.03 5.84
CA SER A 178 -10.53 7.31 5.49
C SER A 178 -9.51 8.38 5.83
N ASP A 179 -9.62 9.54 5.19
CA ASP A 179 -8.70 10.68 5.37
C ASP A 179 -8.90 11.40 6.71
N THR A 180 -8.69 10.67 7.81
CA THR A 180 -8.72 11.15 9.19
C THR A 180 -7.65 10.45 10.01
N TRP A 181 -7.08 11.16 10.99
CA TRP A 181 -6.07 10.62 11.91
C TRP A 181 -6.51 9.31 12.57
N ASP A 182 -7.71 9.30 13.16
CA ASP A 182 -8.24 8.15 13.88
C ASP A 182 -8.40 6.92 12.98
N SER A 183 -8.83 7.11 11.74
CA SER A 183 -8.96 6.00 10.77
C SER A 183 -7.59 5.45 10.42
N MET A 184 -6.64 6.32 10.07
CA MET A 184 -5.26 5.94 9.73
C MET A 184 -4.59 5.15 10.86
N VAL A 185 -4.66 5.67 12.09
CA VAL A 185 -4.09 5.02 13.27
C VAL A 185 -4.80 3.68 13.56
N SER A 186 -6.12 3.62 13.43
CA SER A 186 -6.88 2.37 13.59
C SER A 186 -6.47 1.29 12.57
N ARG A 187 -6.17 1.65 11.32
CA ARG A 187 -5.65 0.72 10.31
C ARG A 187 -4.25 0.24 10.64
N ALA A 188 -3.38 1.15 11.09
CA ALA A 188 -2.03 0.82 11.54
C ALA A 188 -2.06 -0.20 12.69
N ASP A 189 -2.88 0.04 13.72
CA ASP A 189 -3.03 -0.84 14.88
C ASP A 189 -3.53 -2.24 14.49
N GLN A 190 -4.50 -2.34 13.58
CA GLN A 190 -5.01 -3.65 13.10
C GLN A 190 -4.00 -4.41 12.24
N ASN A 191 -3.20 -3.69 11.45
CA ASN A 191 -2.19 -4.26 10.56
C ASN A 191 -0.95 -4.76 11.32
N GLU A 192 -0.57 -4.05 12.40
CA GLU A 192 0.62 -4.35 13.20
C GLU A 192 0.61 -5.76 13.79
N VAL A 193 -0.57 -6.23 14.22
CA VAL A 193 -0.77 -7.58 14.80
C VAL A 193 -0.30 -8.71 13.87
N TYR A 194 -0.24 -8.44 12.55
CA TYR A 194 0.17 -9.43 11.55
C TYR A 194 1.61 -9.28 11.06
N ALA A 195 2.43 -8.44 11.70
CA ALA A 195 3.79 -8.12 11.24
C ALA A 195 4.66 -9.36 10.97
N ASP A 196 4.54 -10.41 11.79
CA ASP A 196 5.31 -11.66 11.63
C ASP A 196 5.00 -12.45 10.34
N PHE A 197 3.88 -12.17 9.70
CA PHE A 197 3.44 -12.91 8.52
C PHE A 197 3.85 -12.25 7.21
N ALA A 198 4.15 -10.95 7.22
CA ALA A 198 4.64 -10.23 6.04
C ALA A 198 6.05 -10.69 5.67
N ARG A 199 6.28 -10.90 4.38
CA ARG A 199 7.56 -11.39 3.85
C ARG A 199 7.70 -11.11 2.35
N PRO A 200 8.91 -11.20 1.78
CA PRO A 200 9.09 -11.11 0.34
C PRO A 200 8.11 -11.99 -0.45
N GLY A 201 7.21 -11.33 -1.19
CA GLY A 201 6.19 -11.98 -2.03
C GLY A 201 4.79 -12.02 -1.44
N GLY A 202 4.59 -11.68 -0.16
CA GLY A 202 3.30 -11.63 0.52
C GLY A 202 3.27 -10.56 1.62
N TRP A 203 2.48 -9.50 1.43
CA TRP A 203 2.50 -8.31 2.27
C TRP A 203 1.14 -8.02 2.90
N ASN A 204 1.15 -7.63 4.17
CA ASN A 204 -0.04 -7.06 4.80
C ASN A 204 -0.34 -5.68 4.18
N ASP A 205 -1.61 -5.41 3.91
CA ASP A 205 -2.09 -4.20 3.27
C ASP A 205 -3.05 -3.44 4.23
N PRO A 206 -2.56 -2.39 4.91
CA PRO A 206 -3.38 -1.50 5.73
C PRO A 206 -4.22 -0.50 4.92
N ASP A 207 -4.35 -0.69 3.60
CA ASP A 207 -5.07 0.13 2.62
C ASP A 207 -4.25 1.27 2.00
N MET A 208 -4.87 2.07 1.13
CA MET A 208 -4.23 3.14 0.36
C MET A 208 -3.73 4.31 1.23
N LEU A 209 -2.82 5.10 0.65
CA LEU A 209 -2.34 6.34 1.25
C LEU A 209 -3.34 7.47 1.02
N GLU A 210 -3.69 8.18 2.08
CA GLU A 210 -4.57 9.36 2.07
C GLU A 210 -3.79 10.67 1.90
N VAL A 211 -2.47 10.58 1.75
CA VAL A 211 -1.55 11.72 1.71
C VAL A 211 -1.94 12.70 0.61
N GLY A 212 -2.38 13.89 1.01
CA GLY A 212 -2.76 14.98 0.11
C GLY A 212 -4.26 15.10 -0.19
N ASN A 213 -5.12 14.32 0.48
CA ASN A 213 -6.58 14.39 0.29
C ASN A 213 -7.26 15.52 1.11
N GLY A 214 -6.55 16.10 2.09
CA GLY A 214 -6.89 17.36 2.78
C GLY A 214 -7.55 17.22 4.15
N GLY A 215 -7.84 16.01 4.61
CA GLY A 215 -8.47 15.69 5.89
C GLY A 215 -7.49 15.52 7.07
N MET A 216 -6.19 15.43 6.81
CA MET A 216 -5.14 15.40 7.83
C MET A 216 -4.12 16.54 7.66
N THR A 217 -3.42 16.88 8.75
CA THR A 217 -2.31 17.83 8.75
C THR A 217 -1.07 17.26 8.06
N LYS A 218 -0.09 18.12 7.75
CA LYS A 218 1.19 17.68 7.17
C LYS A 218 1.92 16.66 8.06
N ASP A 219 1.96 16.90 9.37
CA ASP A 219 2.62 16.00 10.32
C ASP A 219 1.91 14.66 10.44
N GLU A 220 0.58 14.67 10.42
CA GLU A 220 -0.24 13.46 10.38
C GLU A 220 0.00 12.64 9.10
N TYR A 221 0.14 13.30 7.94
CA TYR A 221 0.51 12.63 6.69
C TYR A 221 1.94 12.11 6.68
N ILE A 222 2.88 12.81 7.32
CA ILE A 222 4.26 12.34 7.53
C ILE A 222 4.24 11.06 8.39
N ALA A 223 3.47 11.05 9.47
CA ALA A 223 3.27 9.88 10.31
C ALA A 223 2.61 8.72 9.54
N HIS A 224 1.53 8.99 8.79
CA HIS A 224 0.86 8.02 7.92
C HIS A 224 1.86 7.34 6.96
N PHE A 225 2.57 8.13 6.16
CA PHE A 225 3.52 7.62 5.19
C PHE A 225 4.66 6.82 5.85
N SER A 226 5.14 7.29 7.01
CA SER A 226 6.19 6.61 7.78
C SER A 226 5.73 5.26 8.33
N ILE A 227 4.52 5.17 8.86
CA ILE A 227 3.93 3.93 9.40
C ILE A 227 3.72 2.91 8.28
N TRP A 228 3.18 3.34 7.13
CA TRP A 228 3.02 2.46 5.97
C TRP A 228 4.38 1.97 5.46
N ALA A 229 5.36 2.88 5.37
CA ALA A 229 6.69 2.54 4.91
C ALA A 229 7.39 1.56 5.85
N ILE A 230 7.41 1.81 7.16
CA ILE A 230 8.06 0.94 8.14
C ILE A 230 7.35 -0.41 8.26
N SER A 231 6.03 -0.46 7.98
CA SER A 231 5.21 -1.67 7.98
C SER A 231 5.32 -2.52 6.72
N LYS A 232 6.10 -2.10 5.71
CA LYS A 232 6.24 -2.80 4.41
C LYS A 232 4.90 -2.93 3.68
N ALA A 233 3.99 -2.02 3.97
CA ALA A 233 2.70 -1.91 3.30
C ALA A 233 2.89 -1.54 1.81
N PRO A 234 1.93 -1.90 0.94
CA PRO A 234 1.80 -1.26 -0.36
C PRO A 234 1.69 0.26 -0.22
N LEU A 235 2.54 1.02 -0.91
CA LEU A 235 2.52 2.49 -0.87
C LEU A 235 1.63 3.08 -1.97
N LEU A 236 0.33 2.76 -1.97
CA LEU A 236 -0.65 3.17 -2.98
C LEU A 236 -1.06 4.65 -2.82
N ILE A 237 -0.59 5.55 -3.68
CA ILE A 237 -1.04 6.97 -3.67
C ILE A 237 -2.52 7.05 -4.01
N GLY A 238 -3.34 7.56 -3.08
CA GLY A 238 -4.80 7.75 -3.24
C GLY A 238 -5.25 9.17 -3.60
N CYS A 239 -4.33 10.14 -3.74
CA CYS A 239 -4.66 11.52 -4.12
C CYS A 239 -4.50 11.80 -5.62
N ASP A 240 -5.01 12.94 -6.10
CA ASP A 240 -4.91 13.32 -7.52
C ASP A 240 -3.47 13.73 -7.90
N VAL A 241 -2.76 12.78 -8.52
CA VAL A 241 -1.36 12.97 -8.92
C VAL A 241 -1.15 14.05 -10.00
N ARG A 242 -2.21 14.52 -10.65
CA ARG A 242 -2.14 15.60 -11.66
C ARG A 242 -1.93 16.97 -11.03
N ASN A 243 -2.29 17.12 -9.75
CA ASN A 243 -2.23 18.39 -9.03
C ASN A 243 -1.68 18.20 -7.61
N ILE A 244 -0.43 17.74 -7.53
CA ILE A 244 0.24 17.47 -6.26
C ILE A 244 0.78 18.78 -5.67
N THR A 245 0.44 19.06 -4.40
CA THR A 245 1.03 20.18 -3.66
C THR A 245 2.50 19.91 -3.32
N LYS A 246 3.27 20.98 -3.05
CA LYS A 246 4.67 20.82 -2.63
C LYS A 246 4.80 19.97 -1.36
N ASP A 247 3.93 20.20 -0.37
CA ASP A 247 3.94 19.44 0.88
C ASP A 247 3.63 17.95 0.65
N THR A 248 2.64 17.63 -0.18
CA THR A 248 2.35 16.25 -0.57
C THR A 248 3.55 15.61 -1.27
N MET A 249 4.19 16.32 -2.21
CA MET A 249 5.37 15.81 -2.93
C MET A 249 6.56 15.55 -2.01
N GLU A 250 6.82 16.42 -1.02
CA GLU A 250 7.88 16.22 -0.02
C GLU A 250 7.69 14.91 0.75
N ILE A 251 6.44 14.51 1.01
CA ILE A 251 6.10 13.28 1.71
C ILE A 251 6.29 12.06 0.80
N ILE A 252 5.56 12.01 -0.31
CA ILE A 252 5.51 10.81 -1.17
C ILE A 252 6.75 10.62 -2.04
N ALA A 253 7.63 11.63 -2.18
CA ALA A 253 8.88 11.50 -2.91
C ALA A 253 10.11 11.30 -2.01
N ASN A 254 9.93 11.11 -0.69
CA ASN A 254 11.04 10.88 0.22
C ASN A 254 11.71 9.52 -0.04
N LYS A 255 12.84 9.55 -0.75
CA LYS A 255 13.63 8.36 -1.13
C LYS A 255 14.13 7.54 0.05
N GLU A 256 14.41 8.17 1.19
CA GLU A 256 14.97 7.47 2.35
C GLU A 256 13.89 6.65 3.07
N VAL A 257 12.69 7.22 3.24
CA VAL A 257 11.52 6.52 3.80
C VAL A 257 11.07 5.41 2.86
N ILE A 258 11.02 5.68 1.56
CA ILE A 258 10.77 4.68 0.52
C ILE A 258 11.79 3.53 0.57
N ALA A 259 13.08 3.82 0.79
CA ALA A 259 14.11 2.79 0.88
C ALA A 259 13.91 1.87 2.10
N VAL A 260 13.32 2.37 3.19
CA VAL A 260 12.92 1.53 4.34
C VAL A 260 11.79 0.56 3.95
N ASN A 261 10.79 1.02 3.19
CA ASN A 261 9.71 0.18 2.69
C ASN A 261 10.24 -0.90 1.71
N GLN A 262 11.18 -0.53 0.85
CA GLN A 262 11.72 -1.42 -0.19
C GLN A 262 12.99 -2.18 0.23
N ASP A 263 13.33 -2.18 1.51
CA ASP A 263 14.51 -2.88 1.99
C ASP A 263 14.45 -4.37 1.63
N LYS A 264 15.57 -4.91 1.14
CA LYS A 264 15.63 -6.29 0.62
C LYS A 264 15.39 -7.35 1.68
N LEU A 265 15.61 -7.04 2.96
CA LEU A 265 15.30 -7.97 4.04
C LEU A 265 13.80 -8.21 4.15
N GLY A 266 12.98 -7.21 3.82
CA GLY A 266 11.53 -7.37 3.67
C GLY A 266 10.80 -7.75 4.94
N VAL A 267 11.30 -7.30 6.11
CA VAL A 267 10.69 -7.55 7.42
C VAL A 267 9.83 -6.35 7.80
N GLN A 268 8.55 -6.58 8.03
CA GLN A 268 7.64 -5.58 8.59
C GLN A 268 8.07 -5.24 10.03
N ALA A 269 8.19 -3.94 10.34
CA ALA A 269 8.44 -3.50 11.71
C ALA A 269 7.21 -3.71 12.59
N LYS A 270 7.46 -3.79 13.90
CA LYS A 270 6.43 -3.93 14.94
C LYS A 270 6.39 -2.73 15.85
N LYS A 271 5.29 -2.55 16.56
CA LYS A 271 5.23 -1.68 17.72
C LYS A 271 5.91 -2.40 18.88
N VAL A 272 7.10 -1.94 19.25
CA VAL A 272 7.92 -2.58 20.30
C VAL A 272 7.65 -1.97 21.68
N ARG A 273 7.13 -0.74 21.72
CA ARG A 273 6.77 -0.05 22.97
C ARG A 273 5.56 0.85 22.76
N MET A 274 4.70 0.94 23.76
CA MET A 274 3.58 1.87 23.82
C MET A 274 3.36 2.27 25.27
N GLU A 275 3.37 3.58 25.57
CA GLU A 275 2.99 4.10 26.89
C GLU A 275 2.07 5.31 26.71
N GLY A 276 0.82 5.18 27.15
CA GLY A 276 -0.20 6.19 26.89
C GLY A 276 -0.36 6.42 25.39
N ASP A 277 -0.14 7.67 24.95
CA ASP A 277 -0.35 8.10 23.58
C ASP A 277 0.92 8.06 22.71
N TRP A 278 2.06 7.60 23.21
CA TRP A 278 3.27 7.51 22.39
C TRP A 278 3.72 6.07 22.17
N GLU A 279 4.39 5.87 21.03
CA GLU A 279 4.78 4.56 20.54
C GLU A 279 6.21 4.58 19.99
N VAL A 280 6.87 3.42 20.10
CA VAL A 280 8.12 3.12 19.40
C VAL A 280 7.87 1.93 18.51
N TRP A 281 8.13 2.10 17.21
CA TRP A 281 8.14 1.01 16.24
C TRP A 281 9.56 0.74 15.79
N ALA A 282 9.90 -0.53 15.62
CA ALA A 282 11.20 -0.93 15.14
C ALA A 282 11.16 -2.21 14.31
N GLY A 283 12.10 -2.30 13.37
CA GLY A 283 12.29 -3.49 12.56
C GLY A 283 13.67 -3.54 11.92
N PRO A 284 14.25 -4.74 11.76
CA PRO A 284 15.55 -4.88 11.13
C PRO A 284 15.48 -4.52 9.65
N LEU A 285 16.58 -3.98 9.14
CA LEU A 285 16.84 -3.74 7.73
C LEU A 285 18.07 -4.53 7.30
N SER A 286 18.29 -4.63 5.99
CA SER A 286 19.51 -5.16 5.42
C SER A 286 20.78 -4.47 5.97
N HIS A 287 21.87 -5.24 6.02
CA HIS A 287 23.18 -4.80 6.54
C HIS A 287 23.18 -4.41 8.02
N TYR A 288 22.46 -5.18 8.85
CA TYR A 288 22.39 -5.02 10.31
C TYR A 288 21.91 -3.64 10.78
N ARG A 289 21.21 -2.91 9.91
CA ARG A 289 20.60 -1.62 10.26
C ARG A 289 19.23 -1.88 10.91
N VAL A 290 18.73 -0.89 11.64
CA VAL A 290 17.40 -0.93 12.25
C VAL A 290 16.63 0.33 11.85
N ALA A 291 15.40 0.17 11.37
CA ALA A 291 14.47 1.28 11.23
C ALA A 291 13.77 1.53 12.56
N VAL A 292 13.66 2.79 12.97
CA VAL A 292 12.94 3.20 14.19
C VAL A 292 11.96 4.31 13.85
N LEU A 293 10.75 4.25 14.38
CA LEU A 293 9.76 5.31 14.33
C LEU A 293 9.32 5.65 15.75
N LEU A 294 9.47 6.91 16.13
CA LEU A 294 8.91 7.48 17.36
C LEU A 294 7.63 8.19 16.97
N LEU A 295 6.49 7.72 17.44
CA LEU A 295 5.17 8.26 17.09
C LEU A 295 4.52 8.87 18.32
N ASN A 296 4.05 10.11 18.21
CA ASN A 296 3.24 10.75 19.22
C ASN A 296 1.79 10.85 18.74
N ARG A 297 0.89 10.05 19.32
CA ARG A 297 -0.56 10.10 19.07
C ARG A 297 -1.27 11.11 19.98
N GLY A 298 -0.55 11.71 20.93
CA GLY A 298 -1.10 12.65 21.90
C GLY A 298 -1.17 14.06 21.36
N SER A 299 -1.88 14.91 22.12
CA SER A 299 -2.15 16.31 21.77
C SER A 299 -1.04 17.30 22.14
N TRP A 300 0.05 16.83 22.74
CA TRP A 300 1.14 17.67 23.24
C TRP A 300 2.51 17.13 22.82
N PRO A 301 3.50 18.00 22.54
CA PRO A 301 4.87 17.57 22.31
C PRO A 301 5.39 16.69 23.44
N THR A 302 5.96 15.54 23.09
CA THR A 302 6.38 14.52 24.05
C THR A 302 7.79 14.02 23.71
N SER A 303 8.64 13.86 24.72
CA SER A 303 9.95 13.21 24.55
C SER A 303 9.78 11.70 24.56
N ILE A 304 10.08 11.06 23.43
CA ILE A 304 9.98 9.61 23.25
C ILE A 304 11.39 9.04 23.18
N THR A 305 11.61 7.93 23.88
CA THR A 305 12.91 7.24 23.91
C THR A 305 12.78 5.83 23.34
N ALA A 306 13.57 5.52 22.32
CA ALA A 306 13.81 4.15 21.87
C ALA A 306 15.00 3.57 22.64
N HIS A 307 14.77 2.53 23.43
CA HIS A 307 15.82 1.79 24.12
C HIS A 307 16.31 0.62 23.27
N TRP A 308 17.60 0.29 23.36
CA TRP A 308 18.25 -0.69 22.48
C TRP A 308 17.68 -2.10 22.66
N ASP A 309 17.32 -2.46 23.90
CA ASP A 309 16.64 -3.71 24.25
C ASP A 309 15.26 -3.83 23.60
N ASP A 310 14.48 -2.75 23.52
CA ASP A 310 13.18 -2.73 22.83
C ASP A 310 13.34 -2.94 21.30
N ILE A 311 14.37 -2.34 20.69
CA ILE A 311 14.53 -2.29 19.23
C ILE A 311 15.47 -3.36 18.66
N GLY A 312 15.89 -4.32 19.48
CA GLY A 312 16.70 -5.48 19.05
C GLY A 312 18.16 -5.15 18.73
N ILE A 313 18.74 -4.14 19.38
CA ILE A 313 20.16 -3.80 19.30
C ILE A 313 20.82 -4.19 20.65
N PRO A 314 22.01 -4.82 20.67
CA PRO A 314 22.72 -5.06 21.93
C PRO A 314 23.02 -3.75 22.66
N SER A 315 22.78 -3.68 23.97
CA SER A 315 22.77 -2.43 24.77
C SER A 315 24.06 -1.59 24.70
N ASP A 316 25.21 -2.24 24.47
CA ASP A 316 26.53 -1.62 24.37
C ASP A 316 26.93 -1.23 22.92
N THR A 317 26.08 -1.54 21.94
CA THR A 317 26.34 -1.22 20.53
C THR A 317 26.25 0.28 20.29
N SER A 318 27.32 0.83 19.71
CA SER A 318 27.32 2.20 19.21
C SER A 318 26.73 2.26 17.81
N VAL A 319 25.85 3.24 17.57
CA VAL A 319 25.22 3.47 16.26
C VAL A 319 25.33 4.93 15.83
N ILE A 320 25.25 5.15 14.52
CA ILE A 320 24.92 6.46 13.94
C ILE A 320 23.45 6.43 13.54
N ALA A 321 22.72 7.48 13.91
CA ALA A 321 21.33 7.68 13.53
C ALA A 321 21.23 8.61 12.31
N ARG A 322 20.47 8.20 11.30
CA ARG A 322 20.06 9.03 10.16
C ARG A 322 18.59 9.40 10.33
N ASP A 323 18.28 10.68 10.48
CA ASP A 323 16.92 11.20 10.42
C ASP A 323 16.46 11.26 8.96
N LEU A 324 15.39 10.53 8.65
CA LEU A 324 14.94 10.34 7.27
C LEU A 324 14.10 11.51 6.74
N TRP A 325 13.51 12.31 7.63
CA TRP A 325 12.68 13.46 7.27
C TRP A 325 13.49 14.74 7.23
N GLU A 326 14.49 14.88 8.10
CA GLU A 326 15.45 15.99 8.07
C GLU A 326 16.59 15.78 7.06
N HIS A 327 16.67 14.59 6.44
CA HIS A 327 17.77 14.20 5.56
C HIS A 327 19.15 14.47 6.19
N LYS A 328 19.30 14.20 7.48
CA LYS A 328 20.51 14.50 8.26
C LYS A 328 20.97 13.32 9.10
N SER A 329 22.27 13.03 9.04
CA SER A 329 22.90 12.13 10.01
C SER A 329 23.18 12.93 11.27
N LEU A 330 22.74 12.42 12.41
CA LEU A 330 23.00 13.04 13.70
C LEU A 330 24.50 12.88 14.01
N GLU A 331 25.13 13.97 14.45
CA GLU A 331 26.58 14.00 14.72
C GLU A 331 26.95 13.18 15.96
N THR A 332 26.01 13.06 16.90
CA THR A 332 26.15 12.27 18.11
C THR A 332 26.11 10.77 17.81
N ARG A 333 27.00 10.01 18.46
CA ARG A 333 26.92 8.56 18.51
C ARG A 333 25.99 8.16 19.64
N PHE A 334 25.07 7.24 19.37
CA PHE A 334 24.11 6.75 20.35
C PHE A 334 24.53 5.38 20.86
N VAL A 335 24.35 5.16 22.16
CA VAL A 335 24.59 3.88 22.85
C VAL A 335 23.46 3.70 23.85
N GLY A 336 22.83 2.53 23.87
CA GLY A 336 21.76 2.16 24.81
C GLY A 336 20.39 2.77 24.53
N ASN A 337 20.30 4.02 24.04
CA ASN A 337 19.03 4.65 23.66
C ASN A 337 19.19 5.83 22.67
N LEU A 338 18.05 6.26 22.13
CA LEU A 338 17.87 7.50 21.39
C LEU A 338 16.56 8.16 21.84
N THR A 339 16.63 9.42 22.26
CA THR A 339 15.48 10.23 22.65
C THR A 339 15.29 11.38 21.66
N ALA A 340 14.04 11.66 21.28
CA ALA A 340 13.67 12.88 20.56
C ALA A 340 12.34 13.43 21.06
N THR A 341 12.19 14.75 21.03
CA THR A 341 10.90 15.40 21.21
C THR A 341 10.11 15.31 19.91
N VAL A 342 8.88 14.82 20.00
CA VAL A 342 7.97 14.61 18.88
C VAL A 342 6.71 15.43 19.13
N ASP A 343 6.36 16.31 18.19
CA ASP A 343 5.18 17.16 18.28
C ASP A 343 3.87 16.35 18.26
N SER A 344 2.76 17.01 18.57
CA SER A 344 1.43 16.40 18.56
C SER A 344 1.11 15.78 17.19
N HIS A 345 0.66 14.53 17.17
CA HIS A 345 0.31 13.78 15.95
C HIS A 345 1.45 13.73 14.90
N ALA A 346 2.69 13.87 15.35
CA ALA A 346 3.87 13.83 14.51
C ALA A 346 4.68 12.55 14.75
N CYS A 347 5.72 12.37 13.95
CA CYS A 347 6.69 11.31 14.17
C CYS A 347 8.12 11.76 13.91
N LYS A 348 9.08 10.99 14.42
CA LYS A 348 10.47 11.01 13.97
C LYS A 348 10.86 9.62 13.49
N MET A 349 11.44 9.55 12.28
CA MET A 349 11.83 8.30 11.67
C MET A 349 13.34 8.27 11.46
N TYR A 350 13.98 7.19 11.94
CA TYR A 350 15.41 7.01 11.89
C TYR A 350 15.80 5.69 11.24
N VAL A 351 16.97 5.68 10.61
CA VAL A 351 17.73 4.46 10.36
C VAL A 351 18.97 4.47 11.24
N LEU A 352 19.11 3.47 12.09
CA LEU A 352 20.26 3.25 12.95
C LEU A 352 21.23 2.29 12.26
N LYS A 353 22.50 2.68 12.20
CA LYS A 353 23.58 1.87 11.64
C LYS A 353 24.64 1.60 12.72
N PRO A 354 24.86 0.33 13.11
CA PRO A 354 25.99 -0.04 13.96
C PRO A 354 27.33 0.40 13.35
N ILE A 355 28.25 0.86 14.19
CA ILE A 355 29.59 1.33 13.77
C ILE A 355 30.76 0.55 14.35
N SER A 356 30.49 -0.47 15.17
CA SER A 356 31.47 -1.33 15.83
C SER A 356 31.03 -2.78 15.76
#